data_AF-K2G0J6-F1
#
_entry.id   AF-K2G0J6-F1
#
_cell.length_a   1.000
_cell.length_b   1.000
_cell.length_c   1.000
_cell.angle_alpha   90.00
_cell.angle_beta   90.00
_cell.angle_gamma   90.00
#
_symmetry.space_group_name_H-M   'P 1'
#
loop_
_entity.id
_entity.type
_entity.pdbx_description
1 polymer ?
#
loop_
_entity_poly.entity_id
_entity_poly.type
_entity_poly.pdbx_seq_one_letter_code
_entity_poly.pdbx_strand_id
1 'polypeptide(L)'
;MLDFNRCILCSLCVRASRDVDGKNVFALSGRGIKTHLIVNAKSGQLADTNFTLDDKAAHVCPVGVILKKRRGFAVPIGERTYDKQPISALVDAAEGK
;
A
#
# COMPACT_ATOMS: atom_id res chain seq x y z
N MET A 1 -7.85 -2.71 -6.18
CA MET A 1 -7.54 -1.84 -7.32
C MET A 1 -6.16 -1.28 -7.09
N LEU A 2 -5.36 -1.13 -8.15
CA LEU A 2 -4.05 -0.51 -8.10
C LEU A 2 -4.11 0.84 -8.83
N ASP A 3 -3.62 1.91 -8.19
CA ASP A 3 -3.43 3.23 -8.79
C ASP A 3 -1.96 3.66 -8.61
N PHE A 4 -1.14 3.37 -9.62
CA PHE A 4 0.30 3.57 -9.54
C PHE A 4 0.73 5.04 -9.56
N ASN A 5 -0.13 5.96 -10.04
CA ASN A 5 0.19 7.40 -10.08
C ASN A 5 0.25 8.03 -8.69
N ARG A 6 -0.25 7.34 -7.66
CA ARG A 6 -0.17 7.76 -6.25
C ARG A 6 1.00 7.13 -5.51
N CYS A 7 1.81 6.32 -6.19
CA CYS A 7 2.88 5.58 -5.54
C CYS A 7 4.04 6.50 -5.19
N ILE A 8 4.43 6.48 -3.92
CA ILE A 8 5.57 7.22 -3.38
C ILE A 8 6.84 6.34 -3.24
N LEU A 9 6.84 5.15 -3.84
CA LEU A 9 7.99 4.22 -3.86
C LEU A 9 8.55 3.79 -2.48
N CYS A 10 7.73 3.84 -1.42
CA CYS A 10 8.15 3.48 -0.05
C CYS A 10 8.55 2.00 0.16
N SER A 11 8.29 1.13 -0.82
CA SER A 11 8.61 -0.31 -0.80
C SER A 11 7.99 -1.13 0.34
N LEU A 12 6.98 -0.61 1.04
CA LEU A 12 6.30 -1.34 2.12
C LEU A 12 5.52 -2.55 1.58
N CYS A 13 4.79 -2.41 0.47
CA CYS A 13 4.06 -3.52 -0.15
C CYS A 13 4.99 -4.61 -0.68
N VAL A 14 6.16 -4.24 -1.21
CA VAL A 14 7.21 -5.17 -1.66
C VAL A 14 7.72 -5.99 -0.49
N ARG A 15 8.14 -5.31 0.59
CA ARG A 15 8.64 -5.97 1.81
C ARG A 15 7.57 -6.83 2.47
N ALA A 16 6.36 -6.32 2.68
CA ALA A 16 5.28 -7.11 3.26
C ALA A 16 4.98 -8.36 2.42
N SER A 17 4.92 -8.23 1.09
CA SER A 17 4.64 -9.36 0.21
C SER A 17 5.74 -10.42 0.23
N ARG A 18 7.01 -10.02 0.38
CA ARG A 18 8.15 -10.93 0.45
C ARG A 18 8.32 -11.55 1.84
N ASP A 19 8.39 -10.70 2.86
CA ASP A 19 8.91 -11.04 4.18
C ASP A 19 7.80 -11.55 5.12
N VAL A 20 6.55 -11.08 4.93
CA VAL A 20 5.40 -11.46 5.77
C VAL A 20 4.50 -12.45 5.03
N ASP A 21 4.13 -12.12 3.80
CA ASP A 21 3.19 -12.94 3.02
C ASP A 21 3.88 -14.12 2.31
N GLY A 22 5.20 -14.03 2.05
CA GLY A 22 5.97 -15.06 1.35
C GLY A 22 5.63 -15.21 -0.15
N LYS A 23 4.97 -14.21 -0.75
CA LYS A 23 4.39 -14.30 -2.11
C LYS A 23 5.19 -13.56 -3.18
N ASN A 24 6.00 -12.55 -2.81
CA ASN A 24 6.78 -11.75 -3.77
C ASN A 24 5.95 -11.17 -4.94
N VAL A 25 4.73 -10.70 -4.66
CA VAL A 25 3.76 -10.20 -5.65
C VAL A 25 4.19 -8.88 -6.27
N PHE A 26 4.91 -8.04 -5.53
CA PHE A 26 5.28 -6.70 -5.97
C PHE A 26 6.78 -6.53 -6.07
N ALA A 27 7.22 -5.70 -7.03
CA ALA A 27 8.60 -5.24 -7.15
C ALA A 27 8.65 -3.79 -7.64
N LEU A 28 9.80 -3.12 -7.47
CA LEU A 28 10.08 -1.86 -8.14
C LEU A 28 10.90 -2.13 -9.39
N SER A 29 10.51 -1.52 -10.51
CA SER A 29 11.20 -1.63 -11.79
C SER A 29 11.47 -0.25 -12.38
N GLY A 30 12.39 -0.19 -13.34
CA GLY A 30 12.85 1.06 -13.97
C GLY A 30 14.04 1.69 -13.25
N ARG A 31 14.38 2.92 -13.66
CA ARG A 31 15.51 3.68 -13.13
C ARG A 31 15.20 5.18 -13.12
N GLY A 32 15.67 5.88 -12.09
CA GLY A 32 15.47 7.32 -11.94
C GLY A 32 13.98 7.67 -11.90
N ILE A 33 13.56 8.68 -12.66
CA ILE A 33 12.15 9.09 -12.75
C ILE A 33 11.23 8.03 -13.36
N LYS A 34 11.79 7.01 -14.03
CA LYS A 34 11.03 5.89 -14.60
C LYS A 34 10.79 4.76 -13.59
N THR A 35 11.23 4.92 -12.33
CA THR A 35 11.02 3.91 -11.29
C THR A 35 9.54 3.82 -10.93
N HIS A 36 8.95 2.63 -11.00
CA HIS A 36 7.54 2.41 -10.71
C HIS A 36 7.31 1.04 -10.08
N LEU A 37 6.18 0.91 -9.38
CA LEU A 37 5.73 -0.36 -8.81
C LEU A 37 5.19 -1.25 -9.93
N ILE A 38 5.61 -2.51 -9.95
CA ILE A 38 5.11 -3.54 -10.86
C ILE A 38 4.52 -4.70 -10.07
N VAL A 39 3.67 -5.47 -10.75
CA VAL A 39 3.24 -6.78 -10.28
C VAL A 39 4.14 -7.84 -10.89
N ASN A 40 4.65 -8.74 -10.05
CA ASN A 40 5.52 -9.84 -10.43
C ASN A 40 4.73 -11.01 -11.05
N ALA A 41 4.09 -10.73 -12.17
CA ALA A 41 3.43 -11.70 -13.04
C ALA A 41 3.88 -11.43 -14.48
N LYS A 42 3.95 -12.47 -15.33
CA LYS A 42 4.32 -12.30 -16.75
C LYS A 42 3.40 -11.30 -17.47
N SER A 43 2.13 -11.24 -17.09
CA SER A 43 1.14 -10.31 -17.61
C SER A 43 1.23 -8.90 -17.01
N GLY A 44 1.95 -8.72 -15.91
CA GLY A 44 1.93 -7.51 -15.09
C GLY A 44 0.60 -7.26 -14.36
N GLN A 45 -0.33 -8.22 -14.37
CA GLN A 45 -1.65 -8.07 -13.75
C GLN A 45 -1.72 -8.72 -12.37
N LEU A 46 -2.34 -8.02 -11.42
CA LEU A 46 -2.55 -8.54 -10.05
C LEU A 46 -3.40 -9.81 -10.02
N ALA A 47 -4.35 -9.95 -10.96
CA ALA A 47 -5.22 -11.11 -11.08
C ALA A 47 -4.47 -12.42 -11.38
N ASP A 48 -3.26 -12.32 -11.95
CA ASP A 48 -2.43 -13.47 -12.31
C ASP A 48 -1.39 -13.80 -11.22
N THR A 49 -1.67 -13.39 -9.98
CA THR A 49 -0.86 -13.69 -8.80
C THR A 49 -1.72 -14.36 -7.73
N ASN A 50 -1.08 -14.92 -6.71
CA ASN A 50 -1.77 -15.46 -5.53
C ASN A 50 -2.08 -14.38 -4.47
N PHE A 51 -2.12 -13.10 -4.86
CA PHE A 51 -2.44 -11.98 -3.98
C PHE A 51 -3.89 -12.06 -3.47
N THR A 52 -4.07 -11.91 -2.17
CA THR A 52 -5.39 -11.97 -1.51
C THR A 52 -5.64 -10.74 -0.64
N LEU A 53 -6.91 -10.50 -0.31
CA LEU A 53 -7.27 -9.38 0.57
C LEU A 53 -6.75 -9.55 2.00
N ASP A 54 -6.41 -10.77 2.41
CA ASP A 54 -5.88 -11.06 3.74
C ASP A 54 -4.37 -10.81 3.85
N ASP A 55 -3.70 -10.50 2.73
CA ASP A 55 -2.25 -10.28 2.70
C ASP A 55 -1.89 -9.01 3.45
N LYS A 56 -0.78 -9.05 4.20
CA LYS A 56 -0.22 -7.85 4.82
C LYS A 56 0.06 -6.78 3.77
N ALA A 57 0.54 -7.17 2.59
CA ALA A 57 0.75 -6.28 1.47
C ALA A 57 -0.52 -5.52 1.02
N ALA A 58 -1.72 -6.06 1.26
CA ALA A 58 -3.00 -5.40 0.96
C ALA A 58 -3.32 -4.23 1.90
N HIS A 59 -2.64 -4.13 3.05
CA HIS A 59 -2.97 -3.21 4.13
C HIS A 59 -1.86 -2.22 4.50
N VAL A 60 -0.64 -2.41 4.01
CA VAL A 60 0.52 -1.59 4.42
C VAL A 60 0.77 -0.35 3.58
N CYS A 61 0.06 -0.16 2.46
CA CYS A 61 0.28 1.03 1.65
C CYS A 61 -0.12 2.28 2.45
N PRO A 62 0.80 3.21 2.72
CA PRO A 62 0.50 4.39 3.53
C PRO A 62 -0.31 5.45 2.76
N VAL A 63 -0.49 5.23 1.46
CA VAL A 63 -1.19 6.10 0.52
C VAL A 63 -2.18 5.27 -0.31
N GLY A 64 -2.83 5.88 -1.29
CA GLY A 64 -3.93 5.25 -2.04
C GLY A 64 -3.53 4.37 -3.23
N VAL A 65 -2.42 3.63 -3.21
CA VAL A 65 -2.04 2.76 -4.35
C VAL A 65 -2.85 1.47 -4.34
N ILE A 66 -2.84 0.75 -3.22
CA ILE A 66 -3.51 -0.55 -3.07
C ILE A 66 -4.83 -0.30 -2.34
N LEU A 67 -5.94 -0.24 -3.09
CA LEU A 67 -7.26 0.08 -2.55
C LEU A 67 -8.21 -1.09 -2.63
N LYS A 68 -8.96 -1.36 -1.56
CA LYS A 68 -10.06 -2.32 -1.56
C LYS A 68 -11.17 -1.81 -2.49
N LYS A 69 -11.53 -2.61 -3.50
CA LYS A 69 -12.59 -2.25 -4.45
C LYS A 69 -13.92 -2.04 -3.68
N ARG A 70 -14.72 -1.06 -4.13
CA ARG A 70 -16.07 -0.77 -3.61
C ARG A 70 -16.14 -0.33 -2.14
N ARG A 71 -15.05 0.20 -1.57
CA ARG A 71 -14.98 0.68 -0.17
C ARG A 71 -14.56 2.15 -0.05
N GLY A 72 -14.54 2.90 -1.15
CA GLY A 72 -14.21 4.33 -1.14
C GLY A 72 -15.28 5.15 -0.39
N PHE A 73 -14.85 6.24 0.26
CA PHE A 73 -15.73 7.21 0.96
C PHE A 73 -16.63 6.61 2.04
N ALA A 74 -16.24 5.48 2.63
CA ALA A 74 -17.04 4.79 3.64
C ALA A 74 -16.98 5.44 5.03
N VAL A 75 -16.00 6.31 5.29
CA VAL A 75 -15.82 7.03 6.56
C VAL A 75 -16.23 8.50 6.36
N PRO A 76 -17.17 9.03 7.15
CA PRO A 76 -17.59 10.43 7.07
C PRO A 76 -16.44 11.42 7.23
N ILE A 77 -16.64 12.63 6.68
CA ILE A 77 -15.74 13.76 6.90
C ILE A 77 -15.79 14.16 8.38
N GLY A 78 -14.64 14.35 9.01
CA GLY A 78 -14.50 14.62 10.44
C GLY A 78 -14.17 13.38 11.27
N GLU A 79 -14.28 12.17 10.69
CA GLU A 79 -14.04 10.89 11.35
C GLU A 79 -12.87 10.09 10.72
N ARG A 80 -12.21 10.62 9.69
CA ARG A 80 -11.07 9.94 9.05
C ARG A 80 -9.84 10.01 9.96
N THR A 81 -8.92 9.07 9.79
CA THR A 81 -7.73 8.85 10.65
C THR A 81 -6.98 10.12 11.03
N TYR A 82 -6.82 11.05 10.08
CA TYR A 82 -6.04 12.28 10.27
C TYR A 82 -6.88 13.57 10.23
N ASP A 83 -8.22 13.48 10.36
CA ASP A 83 -9.08 14.67 10.34
C ASP A 83 -8.96 15.49 11.64
N LYS A 84 -8.77 14.83 12.78
CA LYS A 84 -8.73 15.49 14.11
C LYS A 84 -7.32 15.85 14.57
N GLN A 85 -6.32 15.06 14.17
CA GLN A 85 -4.93 15.23 14.59
C GLN A 85 -3.97 14.85 13.46
N PRO A 86 -2.81 15.53 13.36
CA PRO A 86 -1.78 15.17 12.40
C PRO A 86 -1.10 13.85 12.79
N ILE A 87 -0.41 13.24 11.82
CA ILE A 87 0.32 11.98 12.05
C ILE A 87 1.39 12.09 13.16
N SER A 88 1.98 13.27 13.39
CA SER A 88 2.99 13.48 14.42
C SER A 88 2.47 13.18 15.82
N ALA A 89 1.23 13.58 16.13
CA ALA A 89 0.62 13.36 17.44
C ALA A 89 0.40 11.86 17.76
N LEU A 90 0.23 11.03 16.74
CA LEU A 90 0.06 9.57 16.91
C LEU A 90 1.39 8.85 17.17
N VAL A 91 2.49 9.34 16.58
CA VAL A 91 3.83 8.78 16.80
C VAL A 91 4.29 9.05 18.23
N ASP A 92 4.09 10.27 18.72
CA ASP A 92 4.44 10.65 20.10
C ASP A 92 3.72 9.75 21.13
N ALA A 93 2.43 9.44 20.89
CA ALA A 93 1.64 8.55 21.75
C ALA A 93 2.09 7.08 21.72
N ALA A 94 2.59 6.59 20.57
CA ALA A 94 3.08 5.21 20.44
C ALA A 94 4.48 5.03 21.07
N GLU A 95 5.27 6.10 21.14
CA GLU A 95 6.60 6.11 21.76
C GLU A 95 6.57 6.40 23.27
N GLY A 96 5.38 6.62 23.86
CA GLY A 96 5.22 6.83 25.29
C GLY A 96 5.87 8.12 25.80
N LYS A 97 5.90 9.17 24.97
CA LYS A 97 6.40 10.50 25.33
C LYS A 97 5.28 11.46 25.69
#